data_AF-A0ABD4Z4D7-F1
#
_entry.id   AF-A0ABD4Z4D7-F1
#
_cell.length_a   1.000
_cell.length_b   1.000
_cell.length_c   1.000
_cell.angle_alpha   90.00
_cell.angle_beta   90.00
_cell.angle_gamma   90.00
#
_symmetry.space_group_name_H-M   'P 1'
#
loop_
_entity.id
_entity.type
_entity.pdbx_description
1 polymer ?
#
loop_
_entity_poly.entity_id
_entity_poly.type
_entity_poly.pdbx_seq_one_letter_code
_entity_poly.pdbx_strand_id
1 'polypeptide(L)'
;MRVGTLITIMLMLVIVSSIPMALADSNIQIYTIYDYDNLVIVAINRSALTYLGNGYWLLVLPNMDAVTFSSELVNEIIGKFIGPRATYLRLRITMTVDGYRIVKTIDSLNALDASDNEVMSAIMRALNVTRAREAWVLFLGNNVIRIDVVAENGIDVEKIAKELSDIARSHKIVVIETLSSGIPSYFDAQDLYENLKKISCFVSMGESLYGVNIWFNISCIKELAIATNRSFNEAIEDVANSVKTLNPLLRKYLPYQDIVVLVAQPPPPAIPLPGEVKPVEKINHTEIVEIEKIKHTETVEILQTSSDLPQQIFIISAIVVTVAITPVLWRIRSIKR
;
A
#
# COMPACT_ATOMS: atom_id res chain seq x y z
N MET A 1 -35.86 -7.50 -70.39
CA MET A 1 -36.57 -8.19 -69.29
C MET A 1 -35.54 -8.56 -68.22
N ARG A 2 -35.79 -8.07 -66.99
CA ARG A 2 -35.32 -8.55 -65.67
C ARG A 2 -33.81 -8.51 -65.35
N VAL A 3 -33.43 -7.71 -64.35
CA VAL A 3 -33.09 -8.10 -62.94
C VAL A 3 -31.74 -8.86 -62.90
N GLY A 4 -30.71 -8.47 -62.14
CA GLY A 4 -30.71 -7.55 -61.02
C GLY A 4 -29.31 -7.18 -60.52
N THR A 5 -29.35 -6.13 -59.70
CA THR A 5 -28.36 -5.65 -58.75
C THR A 5 -27.80 -6.77 -57.88
N LEU A 6 -26.48 -6.91 -57.84
CA LEU A 6 -25.79 -7.60 -56.76
C LEU A 6 -25.06 -6.54 -55.92
N ILE A 7 -25.67 -6.18 -54.80
CA ILE A 7 -25.03 -5.40 -53.74
C ILE A 7 -24.20 -6.37 -52.92
N THR A 8 -22.88 -6.31 -53.06
CA THR A 8 -21.94 -6.96 -52.13
C THR A 8 -21.98 -6.22 -50.79
N ILE A 9 -22.69 -6.78 -49.82
CA ILE A 9 -22.63 -6.35 -48.42
C ILE A 9 -21.29 -6.83 -47.85
N MET A 10 -20.35 -5.91 -47.62
CA MET A 10 -19.20 -6.16 -46.77
C MET A 10 -19.67 -6.22 -45.31
N LEU A 11 -19.76 -7.44 -44.78
CA LEU A 11 -19.93 -7.67 -43.35
C LEU A 11 -18.58 -7.42 -42.66
N MET A 12 -18.37 -6.20 -42.17
CA MET A 12 -17.31 -5.93 -41.20
C MET A 12 -17.65 -6.70 -39.92
N LEU A 13 -17.00 -7.85 -39.72
CA LEU A 13 -16.97 -8.52 -38.42
C LEU A 13 -16.23 -7.58 -37.45
N VAL A 14 -16.98 -6.82 -36.66
CA VAL A 14 -16.48 -6.23 -35.43
C VAL A 14 -16.28 -7.40 -34.48
N ILE A 15 -15.06 -7.97 -34.50
CA ILE A 15 -14.61 -8.83 -33.42
C ILE A 15 -14.44 -7.88 -32.23
N VAL A 16 -15.47 -7.79 -31.39
CA VAL A 16 -15.34 -7.28 -30.03
C VAL A 16 -14.34 -8.23 -29.38
N SER A 17 -13.08 -7.81 -29.28
CA SER A 17 -12.05 -8.59 -28.59
C SER A 17 -12.36 -8.52 -27.11
N SER A 18 -13.23 -9.39 -26.63
CA SER A 18 -13.40 -9.61 -25.21
C SER A 18 -12.06 -10.10 -24.68
N ILE A 19 -11.38 -9.25 -23.91
CA ILE A 19 -10.14 -9.63 -23.22
C ILE A 19 -10.53 -10.78 -22.29
N PRO A 20 -9.96 -11.99 -22.45
CA PRO A 20 -10.25 -13.07 -21.53
C PRO A 20 -9.73 -12.68 -20.15
N MET A 21 -10.66 -12.30 -19.27
CA MET A 21 -10.36 -11.99 -17.87
C MET A 21 -10.26 -13.30 -17.11
N ALA A 22 -9.12 -13.54 -16.46
CA ALA A 22 -9.02 -14.62 -15.50
C ALA A 22 -9.92 -14.28 -14.29
N LEU A 23 -11.03 -14.99 -14.13
CA LEU A 23 -11.75 -15.04 -12.86
C LEU A 23 -10.88 -15.81 -11.88
N ALA A 24 -10.39 -15.12 -10.88
CA ALA A 24 -9.39 -15.67 -10.01
C ALA A 24 -10.06 -16.53 -8.92
N ASP A 25 -9.65 -17.79 -8.83
CA ASP A 25 -10.12 -18.75 -7.83
C ASP A 25 -9.60 -18.36 -6.43
N SER A 26 -10.09 -18.96 -5.35
CA SER A 26 -9.73 -18.58 -3.96
C SER A 26 -8.24 -18.75 -3.58
N ASN A 27 -7.38 -19.19 -4.51
CA ASN A 27 -5.93 -19.40 -4.33
C ASN A 27 -5.10 -18.55 -5.32
N ILE A 28 -5.34 -17.25 -5.38
CA ILE A 28 -4.57 -16.36 -6.27
C ILE A 28 -3.15 -16.20 -5.75
N GLN A 29 -2.21 -16.85 -6.41
CA GLN A 29 -0.80 -16.67 -6.14
C GLN A 29 -0.25 -15.52 -6.97
N ILE A 30 -0.38 -14.28 -6.48
CA ILE A 30 0.13 -13.07 -7.14
C ILE A 30 1.67 -12.95 -7.05
N TYR A 31 2.32 -13.78 -6.24
CA TYR A 31 3.76 -13.82 -6.07
C TYR A 31 4.32 -15.22 -6.24
N THR A 32 5.46 -15.31 -6.94
CA THR A 32 6.34 -16.48 -6.88
C THR A 32 7.46 -16.21 -5.88
N ILE A 33 7.64 -17.10 -4.91
CA ILE A 33 8.64 -16.97 -3.85
C ILE A 33 9.83 -17.88 -4.16
N TYR A 34 11.02 -17.28 -4.21
CA TYR A 34 12.29 -17.96 -4.37
C TYR A 34 13.07 -17.84 -3.06
N ASP A 35 13.23 -18.95 -2.35
CA ASP A 35 13.84 -19.02 -1.02
C ASP A 35 15.24 -19.65 -1.11
N TYR A 36 16.27 -18.83 -0.87
CA TYR A 36 17.68 -19.21 -0.79
C TYR A 36 18.20 -19.03 0.66
N ASP A 37 17.40 -19.44 1.63
CA ASP A 37 17.64 -19.35 3.08
C ASP A 37 17.66 -17.90 3.61
N ASN A 38 18.84 -17.28 3.62
CA ASN A 38 19.01 -15.90 4.09
C ASN A 38 18.68 -14.88 3.00
N LEU A 39 18.45 -15.32 1.75
CA LEU A 39 18.00 -14.47 0.66
C LEU A 39 16.66 -14.98 0.14
N VAL A 40 15.63 -14.15 0.26
CA VAL A 40 14.30 -14.42 -0.29
C VAL A 40 14.00 -13.40 -1.36
N ILE A 41 13.60 -13.86 -2.54
CA ILE A 41 13.20 -13.00 -3.65
C ILE A 41 11.75 -13.32 -3.98
N VAL A 42 10.90 -12.30 -3.99
CA VAL A 42 9.47 -12.42 -4.22
C VAL A 42 9.13 -11.66 -5.49
N ALA A 43 8.81 -12.38 -6.56
CA ALA A 43 8.56 -11.81 -7.88
C ALA A 43 7.06 -11.86 -8.21
N ILE A 44 6.52 -10.81 -8.84
CA ILE A 44 5.10 -10.74 -9.20
C ILE A 44 4.80 -11.78 -10.27
N ASN A 45 3.85 -12.65 -9.97
CA ASN A 45 3.25 -13.56 -10.92
C ASN A 45 2.27 -12.78 -11.82
N ARG A 46 2.79 -12.18 -12.88
CA ARG A 46 1.98 -11.39 -13.83
C ARG A 46 0.90 -12.20 -14.53
N SER A 47 0.99 -13.55 -14.59
CA SER A 47 -0.09 -14.37 -15.15
C SER A 47 -1.32 -14.42 -14.25
N ALA A 48 -1.21 -14.02 -12.98
CA ALA A 48 -2.35 -13.84 -12.08
C ALA A 48 -3.08 -12.50 -12.30
N LEU A 49 -2.55 -11.64 -13.18
CA LEU A 49 -3.09 -10.32 -13.50
C LEU A 49 -3.45 -10.24 -14.99
N THR A 50 -4.52 -9.52 -15.32
CA THR A 50 -4.85 -9.24 -16.72
C THR A 50 -4.23 -7.91 -17.14
N TYR A 51 -3.36 -7.92 -18.15
CA TYR A 51 -2.76 -6.68 -18.67
C TYR A 51 -3.78 -5.88 -19.49
N LEU A 52 -4.00 -4.62 -19.13
CA LEU A 52 -4.96 -3.73 -19.78
C LEU A 52 -4.30 -2.73 -20.75
N GLY A 53 -2.97 -2.82 -20.93
CA GLY A 53 -2.19 -1.86 -21.71
C GLY A 53 -1.77 -0.63 -20.91
N ASN A 54 -0.70 0.06 -21.36
CA ASN A 54 -0.24 1.35 -20.84
C ASN A 54 0.09 1.38 -19.33
N GLY A 55 0.58 0.27 -18.78
CA GLY A 55 0.94 0.15 -17.37
C GLY A 55 -0.27 0.00 -16.44
N TYR A 56 -1.39 -0.52 -16.95
CA TYR A 56 -2.57 -0.88 -16.17
C TYR A 56 -2.72 -2.39 -16.11
N TRP A 57 -2.99 -2.90 -14.92
CA TRP A 57 -3.24 -4.31 -14.64
C TRP A 57 -4.59 -4.47 -13.96
N LEU A 58 -5.29 -5.56 -14.22
CA LEU A 58 -6.57 -5.89 -13.60
C LEU A 58 -6.41 -7.10 -12.68
N LEU A 59 -6.93 -6.95 -11.47
CA LEU A 59 -7.08 -8.03 -10.49
C LEU A 59 -8.55 -8.11 -10.07
N VAL A 60 -9.17 -9.27 -10.23
CA VAL A 60 -10.57 -9.51 -9.83
C VAL A 60 -10.59 -10.54 -8.70
N LEU A 61 -11.13 -10.16 -7.54
CA LEU A 61 -11.30 -10.99 -6.35
C LEU A 61 -12.79 -11.29 -6.17
N PRO A 62 -13.33 -12.39 -6.73
CA PRO A 62 -14.77 -12.63 -6.73
C PRO A 62 -15.36 -12.91 -5.35
N ASN A 63 -14.58 -13.56 -4.50
CA ASN A 63 -15.03 -14.15 -3.23
C ASN A 63 -14.23 -13.66 -2.01
N MET A 64 -13.43 -12.61 -2.17
CA MET A 64 -12.55 -12.09 -1.12
C MET A 64 -12.55 -10.55 -1.16
N ASP A 65 -12.53 -9.93 0.02
CA ASP A 65 -12.36 -8.48 0.12
C ASP A 65 -10.88 -8.08 -0.01
N ALA A 66 -10.65 -6.84 -0.45
CA ALA A 66 -9.32 -6.32 -0.72
C ALA A 66 -8.40 -6.31 0.52
N VAL A 67 -8.97 -6.15 1.72
CA VAL A 67 -8.20 -6.03 2.97
C VAL A 67 -7.77 -7.41 3.45
N THR A 68 -8.65 -8.41 3.40
CA THR A 68 -8.33 -9.81 3.69
C THR A 68 -7.22 -10.30 2.75
N PHE A 69 -7.39 -10.11 1.44
CA PHE A 69 -6.36 -10.48 0.46
C PHE A 69 -5.01 -9.83 0.73
N SER A 70 -5.01 -8.50 0.98
CA SER A 70 -3.79 -7.77 1.30
C SER A 70 -3.14 -8.28 2.60
N SER A 71 -3.94 -8.63 3.61
CA SER A 71 -3.46 -9.15 4.89
C SER A 71 -2.84 -10.54 4.76
N GLU A 72 -3.45 -11.41 3.95
CA GLU A 72 -2.89 -12.73 3.64
C GLU A 72 -1.53 -12.62 2.95
N LEU A 73 -1.39 -11.74 1.95
CA LEU A 73 -0.11 -11.48 1.27
C LEU A 73 0.97 -10.97 2.23
N VAL A 74 0.61 -10.03 3.11
CA VAL A 74 1.54 -9.50 4.11
C VAL A 74 1.98 -10.62 5.07
N ASN A 75 1.06 -11.47 5.51
CA ASN A 75 1.40 -12.59 6.39
C ASN A 75 2.29 -13.63 5.69
N GLU A 76 1.98 -13.97 4.44
CA GLU A 76 2.74 -14.94 3.63
C GLU A 76 4.18 -14.49 3.40
N ILE A 77 4.41 -13.19 3.20
CA ILE A 77 5.74 -12.66 2.86
C ILE A 77 6.40 -11.99 4.06
N ILE A 78 5.82 -10.91 4.58
CA ILE A 78 6.39 -10.14 5.68
C ILE A 78 6.34 -10.95 6.98
N GLY A 79 5.20 -11.56 7.30
CA GLY A 79 5.04 -12.37 8.51
C GLY A 79 6.01 -13.55 8.55
N LYS A 80 6.10 -14.30 7.45
CA LYS A 80 6.96 -15.49 7.33
C LYS A 80 8.45 -15.18 7.27
N PHE A 81 8.87 -14.23 6.42
CA PHE A 81 10.29 -14.03 6.13
C PHE A 81 10.93 -12.89 6.92
N ILE A 82 10.17 -11.90 7.37
CA ILE A 82 10.72 -10.74 8.07
C ILE A 82 10.36 -10.78 9.55
N GLY A 83 9.08 -10.98 9.88
CA GLY A 83 8.53 -10.87 11.23
C GLY A 83 8.43 -9.42 11.73
N PRO A 84 7.90 -9.20 12.95
CA PRO A 84 7.77 -7.86 13.53
C PRO A 84 9.16 -7.30 13.87
N ARG A 85 9.60 -6.26 13.16
CA ARG A 85 10.91 -5.63 13.36
C ARG A 85 10.84 -4.12 13.26
N ALA A 86 11.61 -3.44 14.12
CA ALA A 86 11.79 -2.01 14.04
C ALA A 86 12.60 -1.63 12.78
N THR A 87 12.14 -0.61 12.05
CA THR A 87 12.91 0.02 10.98
C THR A 87 13.81 1.10 11.58
N TYR A 88 15.11 1.03 11.30
CA TYR A 88 16.08 2.04 11.79
C TYR A 88 16.55 2.99 10.68
N LEU A 89 16.61 2.49 9.45
CA LEU A 89 16.97 3.27 8.27
C LEU A 89 16.02 2.93 7.13
N ARG A 90 15.48 3.99 6.50
CA ARG A 90 14.69 3.87 5.27
C ARG A 90 15.28 4.76 4.20
N LEU A 91 15.66 4.14 3.09
CA LEU A 91 16.17 4.80 1.89
C LEU A 91 15.17 4.62 0.76
N ARG A 92 14.95 5.70 0.02
CA ARG A 92 14.30 5.67 -1.29
C ARG A 92 15.39 5.83 -2.35
N ILE A 93 15.46 4.92 -3.29
CA ILE A 93 16.42 4.96 -4.39
C ILE A 93 15.63 5.11 -5.69
N THR A 94 15.95 6.11 -6.50
CA THR A 94 15.21 6.42 -7.73
C THR A 94 16.18 6.57 -8.89
N MET A 95 15.89 5.92 -10.01
CA MET A 95 16.62 6.10 -11.25
C MET A 95 16.29 7.48 -11.83
N THR A 96 17.32 8.29 -12.05
CA THR A 96 17.24 9.56 -12.77
C THR A 96 18.02 9.48 -14.07
N VAL A 97 17.94 10.54 -14.88
CA VAL A 97 18.74 10.67 -16.12
C VAL A 97 20.25 10.55 -15.87
N ASP A 98 20.73 10.97 -14.70
CA ASP A 98 22.15 10.93 -14.32
C ASP A 98 22.54 9.64 -13.57
N GLY A 99 21.63 8.67 -13.50
CA GLY A 99 21.77 7.44 -12.71
C GLY A 99 20.95 7.44 -11.42
N TYR A 100 21.23 6.49 -10.53
CA TYR A 100 20.47 6.35 -9.30
C TYR A 100 20.77 7.46 -8.29
N ARG A 101 19.71 8.03 -7.71
CA ARG A 101 19.78 8.97 -6.59
C ARG A 101 19.20 8.31 -5.34
N ILE A 102 19.88 8.51 -4.21
CA ILE A 102 19.46 8.02 -2.90
C ILE A 102 18.87 9.18 -2.12
N VAL A 103 17.62 9.04 -1.68
CA VAL A 103 16.91 9.97 -0.82
C VAL A 103 16.67 9.29 0.53
N LYS A 104 17.38 9.75 1.56
CA LYS A 104 17.19 9.27 2.93
C LYS A 104 15.85 9.81 3.47
N THR A 105 14.98 8.91 3.92
CA THR A 105 13.60 9.28 4.30
C THR A 105 13.35 9.13 5.80
N ILE A 106 14.05 8.21 6.48
CA ILE A 106 14.00 8.06 7.94
C ILE A 106 15.42 7.78 8.44
N ASP A 107 15.81 8.47 9.52
CA ASP A 107 17.03 8.24 10.27
C ASP A 107 16.70 8.18 11.75
N SER A 108 16.80 7.01 12.39
CA SER A 108 16.88 7.00 13.85
C SER A 108 18.25 7.52 14.26
N LEU A 109 18.29 8.55 15.11
CA LEU A 109 19.51 9.02 15.78
C LEU A 109 20.27 7.79 16.30
N ASN A 110 21.47 7.50 15.76
CA ASN A 110 22.34 6.31 15.94
C ASN A 110 22.44 5.32 14.75
N ALA A 111 21.72 5.50 13.64
CA ALA A 111 21.80 4.60 12.47
C ALA A 111 22.94 4.93 11.48
N LEU A 112 23.75 5.95 11.77
CA LEU A 112 24.82 6.44 10.89
C LEU A 112 25.94 5.41 10.62
N ASP A 113 26.08 4.38 11.46
CA ASP A 113 27.09 3.32 11.29
C ASP A 113 26.54 2.05 10.59
N ALA A 114 25.26 2.02 10.19
CA ALA A 114 24.54 0.77 9.93
C ALA A 114 24.34 0.38 8.46
N SER A 115 24.84 1.15 7.48
CA SER A 115 24.92 0.68 6.08
C SER A 115 26.38 0.57 5.66
N ASP A 116 26.94 -0.62 5.77
CA ASP A 116 28.25 -0.97 5.23
C ASP A 116 28.30 -0.60 3.72
N ASN A 117 29.40 0.03 3.29
CA ASN A 117 29.63 0.38 1.88
C ASN A 117 29.53 -0.85 0.96
N GLU A 118 29.92 -2.03 1.46
CA GLU A 118 29.79 -3.28 0.71
C GLU A 118 28.33 -3.69 0.49
N VAL A 119 27.51 -3.58 1.54
CA VAL A 119 26.06 -3.86 1.49
C VAL A 119 25.38 -2.93 0.50
N MET A 120 25.63 -1.63 0.60
CA MET A 120 25.04 -0.66 -0.32
C MET A 120 25.52 -0.90 -1.76
N SER A 121 26.79 -1.22 -1.96
CA SER A 121 27.32 -1.53 -3.30
C SER A 121 26.63 -2.75 -3.92
N ALA A 122 26.38 -3.80 -3.14
CA ALA A 122 25.65 -4.99 -3.59
C ALA A 122 24.20 -4.66 -3.95
N ILE A 123 23.50 -3.88 -3.11
CA ILE A 123 22.14 -3.42 -3.39
C ILE A 123 22.11 -2.61 -4.70
N MET A 124 23.04 -1.67 -4.90
CA MET A 124 23.10 -0.88 -6.14
C MET A 124 23.33 -1.74 -7.38
N ARG A 125 24.19 -2.77 -7.31
CA ARG A 125 24.37 -3.71 -8.42
C ARG A 125 23.10 -4.52 -8.68
N ALA A 126 22.43 -5.02 -7.64
CA ALA A 126 21.16 -5.73 -7.76
C ALA A 126 20.07 -4.86 -8.43
N LEU A 127 19.94 -3.60 -8.02
CA LEU A 127 19.02 -2.64 -8.64
C LEU A 127 19.38 -2.38 -10.11
N ASN A 128 20.68 -2.29 -10.43
CA ASN A 128 21.12 -2.08 -11.80
C ASN A 128 20.81 -3.27 -12.73
N VAL A 129 21.09 -4.51 -12.29
CA VAL A 129 20.81 -5.70 -13.12
C VAL A 129 19.32 -5.91 -13.37
N THR A 130 18.47 -5.47 -12.45
CA THR A 130 17.00 -5.52 -12.61
C THR A 130 16.41 -4.28 -13.27
N ARG A 131 17.24 -3.29 -13.64
CA ARG A 131 16.80 -2.00 -14.20
C ARG A 131 15.69 -1.36 -13.36
N ALA A 132 15.87 -1.35 -12.04
CA ALA A 132 14.92 -0.76 -11.12
C ALA A 132 14.71 0.72 -11.46
N ARG A 133 13.45 1.14 -11.52
CA ARG A 133 13.09 2.57 -11.62
C ARG A 133 13.09 3.20 -10.24
N GLU A 134 12.62 2.45 -9.25
CA GLU A 134 12.52 2.87 -7.87
C GLU A 134 12.73 1.69 -6.95
N ALA A 135 13.30 1.93 -5.77
CA ALA A 135 13.35 0.95 -4.70
C ALA A 135 13.24 1.60 -3.33
N TRP A 136 12.57 0.92 -2.41
CA TRP A 136 12.61 1.23 -0.98
C TRP A 136 13.48 0.21 -0.27
N VAL A 137 14.56 0.69 0.35
CA VAL A 137 15.46 -0.14 1.15
C VAL A 137 15.19 0.15 2.61
N LEU A 138 14.68 -0.84 3.32
CA LEU A 138 14.43 -0.78 4.74
C LEU A 138 15.44 -1.65 5.43
N PHE A 139 16.24 -1.04 6.29
CA PHE A 139 17.08 -1.78 7.20
C PHE A 139 16.37 -1.93 8.54
N LEU A 140 16.30 -3.18 8.99
CA LEU A 140 15.48 -3.65 10.10
C LEU A 140 16.35 -4.35 11.15
N GLY A 141 15.90 -4.34 12.41
CA GLY A 141 16.65 -4.94 13.53
C GLY A 141 17.07 -6.41 13.28
N ASN A 142 18.19 -6.82 13.89
CA ASN A 142 18.89 -8.09 13.71
C ASN A 142 19.27 -8.38 12.24
N ASN A 143 19.97 -7.43 11.60
CA ASN A 143 20.58 -7.56 10.28
C ASN A 143 19.60 -8.01 9.18
N VAL A 144 18.38 -7.49 9.18
CA VAL A 144 17.40 -7.80 8.13
C VAL A 144 17.25 -6.61 7.19
N ILE A 145 17.32 -6.87 5.89
CA ILE A 145 17.16 -5.88 4.84
C ILE A 145 15.95 -6.26 4.00
N ARG A 146 14.97 -5.36 3.92
CA ARG A 146 13.86 -5.46 2.98
C ARG A 146 14.10 -4.50 1.82
N ILE A 147 13.93 -4.98 0.60
CA ILE A 147 14.09 -4.20 -0.61
C ILE A 147 12.82 -4.34 -1.44
N ASP A 148 11.97 -3.32 -1.43
CA ASP A 148 10.82 -3.26 -2.34
C ASP A 148 11.29 -2.62 -3.66
N VAL A 149 11.09 -3.28 -4.80
CA VAL A 149 11.68 -2.88 -6.09
C VAL A 149 10.60 -2.72 -7.15
N VAL A 150 10.55 -1.54 -7.76
CA VAL A 150 9.74 -1.26 -8.95
C VAL A 150 10.62 -1.40 -10.19
N ALA A 151 10.35 -2.41 -11.01
CA ALA A 151 11.07 -2.69 -12.26
C ALA A 151 10.11 -2.72 -13.46
N GLU A 152 10.54 -2.15 -14.59
CA GLU A 152 9.69 -1.99 -15.79
C GLU A 152 9.23 -3.33 -16.38
N ASN A 153 10.14 -4.30 -16.47
CA ASN A 153 9.88 -5.60 -17.09
C ASN A 153 9.98 -6.74 -16.07
N GLY A 154 9.74 -6.40 -14.81
CA GLY A 154 9.94 -7.27 -13.66
C GLY A 154 11.38 -7.56 -13.32
N ILE A 155 11.56 -8.44 -12.32
CA ILE A 155 12.87 -8.71 -11.74
C ILE A 155 13.53 -9.98 -12.29
N ASP A 156 14.84 -9.90 -12.49
CA ASP A 156 15.67 -11.06 -12.86
C ASP A 156 16.19 -11.73 -11.58
N VAL A 157 15.47 -12.76 -11.13
CA VAL A 157 15.69 -13.45 -9.86
C VAL A 157 17.11 -13.99 -9.76
N GLU A 158 17.62 -14.63 -10.81
CA GLU A 158 18.96 -15.25 -10.79
C GLU A 158 20.06 -14.19 -10.69
N LYS A 159 19.94 -13.09 -11.44
CA LYS A 159 20.92 -12.00 -11.36
C LYS A 159 20.89 -11.29 -10.01
N ILE A 160 19.70 -11.02 -9.47
CA ILE A 160 19.58 -10.43 -8.12
C ILE A 160 20.17 -11.37 -7.08
N ALA A 161 19.87 -12.67 -7.16
CA ALA A 161 20.40 -13.67 -6.24
C ALA A 161 21.93 -13.67 -6.24
N LYS A 162 22.53 -13.62 -7.43
CA LYS A 162 23.98 -13.53 -7.59
C LYS A 162 24.55 -12.28 -6.92
N GLU A 163 23.99 -11.10 -7.19
CA GLU A 163 24.51 -9.82 -6.66
C GLU A 163 24.41 -9.68 -5.14
N LEU A 164 23.40 -10.33 -4.52
CA LEU A 164 23.13 -10.23 -3.08
C LEU A 164 23.67 -11.42 -2.27
N SER A 165 24.13 -12.48 -2.93
CA SER A 165 24.56 -13.73 -2.28
C SER A 165 25.64 -13.57 -1.21
N ASP A 166 26.63 -12.71 -1.44
CA ASP A 166 27.71 -12.49 -0.48
C ASP A 166 27.20 -11.77 0.79
N ILE A 167 26.30 -10.79 0.64
CA ILE A 167 25.71 -10.07 1.78
C ILE A 167 24.73 -10.98 2.55
N ALA A 168 24.07 -11.91 1.88
CA ALA A 168 23.17 -12.89 2.51
C ALA A 168 23.89 -13.84 3.49
N ARG A 169 25.24 -13.86 3.52
CA ARG A 169 26.01 -14.60 4.53
C ARG A 169 25.94 -13.96 5.92
N SER A 170 25.73 -12.64 5.99
CA SER A 170 25.73 -11.86 7.25
C SER A 170 24.39 -11.17 7.54
N HIS A 171 23.53 -11.03 6.53
CA HIS A 171 22.22 -10.42 6.62
C HIS A 171 21.14 -11.34 6.11
N LYS A 172 19.93 -11.22 6.64
CA LYS A 172 18.74 -11.75 5.98
C LYS A 172 18.20 -10.70 5.03
N ILE A 173 18.03 -11.04 3.76
CA ILE A 173 17.61 -10.11 2.73
C ILE A 173 16.30 -10.61 2.12
N VAL A 174 15.30 -9.73 2.04
CA VAL A 174 14.02 -10.01 1.39
C VAL A 174 13.78 -8.97 0.31
N VAL A 175 13.86 -9.39 -0.95
CA VAL A 175 13.57 -8.57 -2.12
C VAL A 175 12.14 -8.82 -2.55
N ILE A 176 11.34 -7.76 -2.70
CA ILE A 176 9.93 -7.84 -3.09
C ILE A 176 9.74 -6.98 -4.32
N GLU A 177 9.37 -7.60 -5.43
CA GLU A 177 8.93 -6.87 -6.60
C GLU A 177 7.60 -6.18 -6.34
N THR A 178 7.48 -4.90 -6.71
CA THR A 178 6.22 -4.16 -6.67
C THR A 178 5.96 -3.52 -8.04
N LEU A 179 4.69 -3.36 -8.42
CA LEU A 179 4.33 -2.64 -9.66
C LEU A 179 4.50 -1.12 -9.50
N SER A 180 4.44 -0.64 -8.27
CA SER A 180 4.36 0.77 -7.92
C SER A 180 4.63 0.99 -6.42
N SER A 181 4.81 2.24 -6.02
CA SER A 181 5.04 2.64 -4.63
C SER A 181 4.72 4.11 -4.39
N GLY A 182 4.12 4.41 -3.25
CA GLY A 182 3.83 5.78 -2.84
C GLY A 182 2.56 6.32 -3.49
N ILE A 183 1.43 6.09 -2.82
CA ILE A 183 0.15 6.72 -3.14
C ILE A 183 0.19 8.23 -2.83
N PRO A 184 -0.23 9.13 -3.74
CA PRO A 184 -0.32 10.56 -3.44
C PRO A 184 -1.38 10.79 -2.36
N SER A 185 -1.13 11.75 -1.45
CA SER A 185 -2.15 12.10 -0.46
C SER A 185 -3.36 12.75 -1.13
N TYR A 186 -4.53 12.62 -0.50
CA TYR A 186 -5.74 13.32 -0.97
C TYR A 186 -5.54 14.83 -1.06
N PHE A 187 -4.76 15.42 -0.15
CA PHE A 187 -4.52 16.86 -0.12
C PHE A 187 -3.62 17.33 -1.27
N ASP A 188 -2.67 16.48 -1.69
CA ASP A 188 -1.75 16.80 -2.79
C ASP A 188 -2.38 16.52 -4.18
N ALA A 189 -3.33 15.59 -4.24
CA ALA A 189 -3.93 15.10 -5.48
C ALA A 189 -5.47 15.15 -5.48
N GLN A 190 -6.05 16.19 -4.88
CA GLN A 190 -7.50 16.31 -4.73
C GLN A 190 -8.24 16.19 -6.08
N ASP A 191 -7.72 16.80 -7.15
CA ASP A 191 -8.26 16.70 -8.51
C ASP A 191 -8.33 15.25 -9.02
N LEU A 192 -7.33 14.43 -8.74
CA LEU A 192 -7.34 13.01 -9.08
C LEU A 192 -8.45 12.27 -8.33
N TYR A 193 -8.52 12.43 -7.01
CA TYR A 193 -9.52 11.75 -6.18
C TYR A 193 -10.95 12.15 -6.54
N GLU A 194 -11.21 13.44 -6.80
CA GLU A 194 -12.52 13.91 -7.22
C GLU A 194 -12.94 13.39 -8.60
N ASN A 195 -11.99 13.11 -9.51
CA ASN A 195 -12.31 12.47 -10.78
C ASN A 195 -12.48 10.95 -10.65
N LEU A 196 -11.74 10.28 -9.77
CA LEU A 196 -11.94 8.86 -9.46
C LEU A 196 -13.34 8.60 -8.86
N LYS A 197 -13.79 9.47 -7.94
CA LYS A 197 -15.15 9.39 -7.34
C LYS A 197 -16.29 9.44 -8.36
N LYS A 198 -16.05 9.97 -9.57
CA LYS A 198 -17.06 10.02 -10.64
C LYS A 198 -17.16 8.70 -11.41
N ILE A 199 -16.19 7.80 -11.28
CA ILE A 199 -16.24 6.49 -11.94
C ILE A 199 -17.20 5.59 -11.15
N SER A 200 -18.12 4.95 -11.86
CA SER A 200 -19.09 4.02 -11.26
C SER A 200 -18.38 2.92 -10.45
N CYS A 201 -18.97 2.57 -9.32
CA CYS A 201 -18.49 1.53 -8.40
C CYS A 201 -17.12 1.80 -7.76
N PHE A 202 -16.52 2.99 -7.92
CA PHE A 202 -15.29 3.37 -7.23
C PHE A 202 -15.48 3.34 -5.70
N VAL A 203 -14.50 2.77 -5.00
CA VAL A 203 -14.49 2.70 -3.53
C VAL A 203 -13.39 3.59 -2.97
N SER A 204 -12.15 3.35 -3.35
CA SER A 204 -10.98 4.05 -2.83
C SER A 204 -9.76 3.80 -3.72
N MET A 205 -8.66 4.46 -3.39
CA MET A 205 -7.34 4.18 -3.90
C MET A 205 -6.45 3.79 -2.71
N GLY A 206 -5.64 2.75 -2.88
CA GLY A 206 -4.81 2.20 -1.81
C GLY A 206 -3.41 1.85 -2.29
N GLU A 207 -2.62 1.38 -1.35
CA GLU A 207 -1.30 0.80 -1.58
C GLU A 207 -1.27 -0.55 -0.87
N SER A 208 -1.00 -1.62 -1.63
CA SER A 208 -0.81 -2.97 -1.13
C SER A 208 0.62 -3.41 -1.37
N LEU A 209 0.99 -4.63 -0.95
CA LEU A 209 2.35 -5.15 -1.12
C LEU A 209 2.79 -5.17 -2.59
N TYR A 210 1.86 -5.37 -3.54
CA TYR A 210 2.12 -5.36 -4.98
C TYR A 210 2.10 -3.97 -5.62
N GLY A 211 1.80 -2.92 -4.86
CA GLY A 211 1.81 -1.53 -5.31
C GLY A 211 0.47 -0.81 -5.16
N VAL A 212 0.38 0.34 -5.83
CA VAL A 212 -0.78 1.24 -5.89
C VAL A 212 -1.93 0.58 -6.64
N ASN A 213 -3.12 0.69 -6.05
CA ASN A 213 -4.32 0.07 -6.59
C ASN A 213 -5.55 0.98 -6.46
N ILE A 214 -6.46 0.85 -7.44
CA ILE A 214 -7.72 1.60 -7.52
C ILE A 214 -8.86 0.59 -7.36
N TRP A 215 -9.64 0.74 -6.30
CA TRP A 215 -10.60 -0.26 -5.84
C TRP A 215 -12.00 0.03 -6.37
N PHE A 216 -12.64 -1.03 -6.86
CA PHE A 216 -14.02 -1.03 -7.32
C PHE A 216 -14.81 -2.14 -6.65
N ASN A 217 -16.05 -1.83 -6.28
CA ASN A 217 -16.96 -2.75 -5.63
C ASN A 217 -17.51 -3.75 -6.64
N ILE A 218 -17.16 -5.03 -6.49
CA ILE A 218 -17.58 -6.10 -7.39
C ILE A 218 -19.10 -6.30 -7.41
N SER A 219 -19.78 -6.14 -6.27
CA SER A 219 -21.25 -6.27 -6.19
C SER A 219 -21.94 -5.16 -6.97
N CYS A 220 -21.44 -3.93 -6.87
CA CYS A 220 -21.91 -2.80 -7.69
C CYS A 220 -21.70 -3.06 -9.19
N ILE A 221 -20.55 -3.63 -9.59
CA ILE A 221 -20.29 -3.96 -11.01
C ILE A 221 -21.26 -5.04 -11.51
N LYS A 222 -21.57 -6.06 -10.69
CA LYS A 222 -22.57 -7.08 -11.03
C LYS A 222 -23.96 -6.47 -11.23
N GLU A 223 -24.38 -5.58 -10.33
CA GLU A 223 -25.65 -4.85 -10.44
C GLU A 223 -25.69 -3.95 -11.69
N LEU A 224 -24.60 -3.25 -11.97
CA LEU A 224 -24.46 -2.40 -13.16
C LEU A 224 -24.59 -3.22 -14.45
N ALA A 225 -23.94 -4.39 -14.51
CA ALA A 225 -24.03 -5.30 -15.65
C ALA A 225 -25.48 -5.76 -15.89
N ILE A 226 -26.19 -6.15 -14.82
CA ILE A 226 -27.61 -6.54 -14.89
C ILE A 226 -28.48 -5.36 -15.35
N ALA A 227 -28.33 -4.19 -14.73
CA ALA A 227 -29.14 -3.01 -15.03
C ALA A 227 -28.96 -2.50 -16.46
N THR A 228 -27.78 -2.73 -17.06
CA THR A 228 -27.45 -2.30 -18.43
C THR A 228 -27.57 -3.41 -19.47
N ASN A 229 -28.02 -4.62 -19.07
CA ASN A 229 -28.11 -5.81 -19.92
C ASN A 229 -26.78 -6.14 -20.64
N ARG A 230 -25.68 -6.04 -19.90
CA ARG A 230 -24.31 -6.36 -20.34
C ARG A 230 -23.75 -7.53 -19.54
N SER A 231 -22.71 -8.17 -20.07
CA SER A 231 -21.95 -9.16 -19.31
C SER A 231 -21.12 -8.49 -18.20
N PHE A 232 -20.78 -9.28 -17.18
CA PHE A 232 -19.91 -8.81 -16.09
C PHE A 232 -18.53 -8.35 -16.60
N ASN A 233 -17.97 -9.05 -17.60
CA ASN A 233 -16.68 -8.70 -18.17
C ASN A 233 -16.73 -7.37 -18.94
N GLU A 234 -17.80 -7.12 -19.71
CA GLU A 234 -17.98 -5.81 -20.37
C GLU A 234 -18.09 -4.68 -19.35
N ALA A 235 -18.81 -4.89 -18.23
CA ALA A 235 -18.90 -3.89 -17.17
C ALA A 235 -17.54 -3.62 -16.48
N ILE A 236 -16.71 -4.65 -16.27
CA ILE A 236 -15.33 -4.45 -15.79
C ILE A 236 -14.51 -3.65 -16.79
N GLU A 237 -14.61 -3.99 -18.07
CA GLU A 237 -13.85 -3.30 -19.13
C GLU A 237 -14.24 -1.82 -19.21
N ASP A 238 -15.52 -1.48 -19.08
CA ASP A 238 -16.00 -0.10 -19.02
C ASP A 238 -15.41 0.68 -17.84
N VAL A 239 -15.37 0.06 -16.66
CA VAL A 239 -14.76 0.66 -15.45
C VAL A 239 -13.26 0.85 -15.64
N ALA A 240 -12.56 -0.18 -16.13
CA ALA A 240 -11.12 -0.13 -16.39
C ALA A 240 -10.77 0.93 -17.45
N ASN A 241 -11.57 1.04 -18.51
CA ASN A 241 -11.41 2.08 -19.52
C ASN A 241 -11.68 3.47 -18.95
N SER A 242 -12.68 3.61 -18.06
CA SER A 242 -12.94 4.87 -17.35
C SER A 242 -11.73 5.32 -16.53
N VAL A 243 -11.05 4.40 -15.83
CA VAL A 243 -9.78 4.70 -15.14
C VAL A 243 -8.72 5.16 -16.13
N LYS A 244 -8.58 4.47 -17.27
CA LYS A 244 -7.60 4.82 -18.30
C LYS A 244 -7.86 6.20 -18.94
N THR A 245 -9.10 6.69 -18.96
CA THR A 245 -9.36 8.07 -19.42
C THR A 245 -8.73 9.13 -18.51
N LEU A 246 -8.50 8.79 -17.23
CA LEU A 246 -7.80 9.65 -16.28
C LEU A 246 -6.27 9.55 -16.38
N ASN A 247 -5.72 8.83 -17.37
CA ASN A 247 -4.28 8.61 -17.50
C ASN A 247 -3.45 9.91 -17.45
N PRO A 248 -3.83 11.05 -18.05
CA PRO A 248 -3.07 12.29 -17.88
C PRO A 248 -2.94 12.74 -16.41
N LEU A 249 -4.01 12.64 -15.63
CA LEU A 249 -4.00 12.96 -14.19
C LEU A 249 -3.24 11.91 -13.39
N LEU A 250 -3.46 10.62 -13.67
CA LEU A 250 -2.74 9.54 -13.02
C LEU A 250 -1.23 9.66 -13.26
N ARG A 251 -0.78 9.98 -14.48
CA ARG A 251 0.64 10.14 -14.80
C ARG A 251 1.25 11.44 -14.25
N LYS A 252 0.45 12.48 -14.00
CA LYS A 252 0.91 13.67 -13.27
C LYS A 252 1.37 13.31 -11.85
N TYR A 253 0.66 12.41 -11.17
CA TYR A 253 0.96 12.01 -9.78
C TYR A 253 1.77 10.71 -9.66
N LEU A 254 1.65 9.81 -10.64
CA LEU A 254 2.25 8.47 -10.70
C LEU A 254 2.91 8.23 -12.09
N PRO A 255 3.95 9.00 -12.44
CA PRO A 255 4.47 9.08 -13.81
C PRO A 255 5.04 7.76 -14.36
N TYR A 256 5.65 6.94 -13.50
CA TYR A 256 6.42 5.75 -13.93
C TYR A 256 5.94 4.42 -13.34
N GLN A 257 4.77 4.47 -12.70
CA GLN A 257 4.25 3.41 -11.85
C GLN A 257 3.15 2.61 -12.55
N ASP A 258 3.20 1.29 -12.45
CA ASP A 258 2.10 0.45 -12.93
C ASP A 258 0.95 0.48 -11.91
N ILE A 259 -0.28 0.55 -12.40
CA ILE A 259 -1.49 0.73 -11.57
C ILE A 259 -2.35 -0.52 -11.67
N VAL A 260 -2.78 -1.03 -10.51
CA VAL A 260 -3.71 -2.15 -10.44
C VAL A 260 -5.14 -1.65 -10.29
N VAL A 261 -6.00 -1.94 -11.25
CA VAL A 261 -7.46 -1.87 -11.11
C VAL A 261 -7.90 -3.10 -10.33
N LEU A 262 -8.35 -2.92 -9.09
CA LEU A 262 -8.79 -3.99 -8.21
C LEU A 262 -10.32 -4.02 -8.16
N VAL A 263 -10.91 -5.14 -8.56
CA VAL A 263 -12.34 -5.41 -8.42
C VAL A 263 -12.53 -6.43 -7.31
N ALA A 264 -13.05 -6.00 -6.16
CA ALA A 264 -13.18 -6.86 -4.98
C ALA A 264 -14.40 -6.48 -4.15
N GLN A 265 -14.70 -7.26 -3.12
CA GLN A 265 -15.66 -6.82 -2.10
C GLN A 265 -15.03 -5.68 -1.26
N PRO A 266 -15.80 -4.64 -0.90
CA PRO A 266 -15.32 -3.63 0.03
C PRO A 266 -15.14 -4.24 1.43
N PRO A 267 -14.16 -3.77 2.22
CA PRO A 267 -14.01 -4.25 3.59
C PRO A 267 -15.25 -3.90 4.44
N PRO A 268 -15.79 -4.85 5.21
CA PRO A 268 -16.87 -4.56 6.15
C PRO A 268 -16.31 -3.92 7.44
N PRO A 269 -16.86 -2.80 7.95
CA PRO A 269 -17.64 -1.75 7.32
C PRO A 269 -16.72 -0.63 6.79
N ALA A 270 -16.99 -0.14 5.58
CA ALA A 270 -16.31 1.03 5.04
C ALA A 270 -16.73 2.27 5.83
N ILE A 271 -15.79 2.90 6.56
CA ILE A 271 -16.01 4.24 7.10
C ILE A 271 -16.20 5.16 5.88
N PRO A 272 -17.35 5.86 5.74
CA PRO A 272 -17.54 6.76 4.62
C PRO A 272 -16.43 7.81 4.62
N LEU A 273 -15.89 8.13 3.44
CA LEU A 273 -14.96 9.25 3.29
C LEU A 273 -15.58 10.49 3.93
N PRO A 274 -14.78 11.36 4.58
CA PRO A 274 -15.29 12.59 5.15
C PRO A 274 -16.13 13.32 4.09
N GLY A 275 -17.39 13.61 4.42
CA GLY A 275 -18.24 14.44 3.58
C GLY A 275 -17.63 15.83 3.40
N GLU A 276 -18.20 16.63 2.50
CA GLU A 276 -17.79 18.03 2.31
C GLU A 276 -17.66 18.73 3.66
N VAL A 277 -16.51 19.39 3.88
CA VAL A 277 -16.24 20.17 5.08
C VAL A 277 -17.29 21.27 5.15
N LYS A 278 -18.22 21.15 6.09
CA LYS A 278 -19.15 22.25 6.39
C LYS A 278 -18.31 23.46 6.85
N PRO A 279 -18.53 24.66 6.28
CA PRO A 279 -17.88 25.86 6.78
C PRO A 279 -18.14 25.99 8.27
N VAL A 280 -17.09 26.15 9.07
CA VAL A 280 -17.24 26.54 10.48
C VAL A 280 -17.83 27.95 10.47
N GLU A 281 -19.05 28.10 10.95
CA GLU A 281 -19.64 29.43 11.18
C GLU A 281 -18.69 30.22 12.08
N LYS A 282 -18.25 31.39 11.60
CA LYS A 282 -17.48 32.32 12.43
C LYS A 282 -18.34 32.68 13.63
N ILE A 283 -17.94 32.19 14.79
CA ILE A 283 -18.49 32.64 16.07
C ILE A 283 -18.00 34.07 16.27
N ASN A 284 -18.85 35.06 15.96
CA ASN A 284 -18.64 36.44 16.36
C ASN A 284 -18.96 36.56 17.86
N HIS A 285 -18.00 36.22 18.71
CA HIS A 285 -18.08 36.61 20.12
C HIS A 285 -17.59 38.05 20.27
N THR A 286 -18.52 38.99 20.08
CA THR A 286 -18.40 40.33 20.64
C THR A 286 -19.24 40.37 21.91
N GLU A 287 -18.70 39.85 23.01
CA GLU A 287 -19.16 40.24 24.34
C GLU A 287 -17.99 40.93 25.04
N ILE A 288 -18.11 42.26 25.12
CA ILE A 288 -17.30 43.12 25.96
C ILE A 288 -17.76 42.81 27.38
N VAL A 289 -16.96 42.06 28.15
CA VAL A 289 -17.14 41.96 29.59
C VAL A 289 -16.25 43.00 30.25
N GLU A 290 -16.92 43.95 30.90
CA GLU A 290 -16.39 45.08 31.64
C GLU A 290 -15.54 44.58 32.83
N ILE A 291 -14.28 45.04 32.92
CA ILE A 291 -13.36 44.66 33.99
C ILE A 291 -13.63 45.56 35.21
N GLU A 292 -14.35 45.04 36.20
CA GLU A 292 -14.39 45.63 37.53
C GLU A 292 -13.20 45.11 38.36
N LYS A 293 -12.18 45.96 38.54
CA LYS A 293 -11.12 45.79 39.54
C LYS A 293 -11.76 46.03 40.93
N ILE A 294 -11.48 45.26 41.99
CA ILE A 294 -10.27 45.41 42.82
C ILE A 294 -10.26 44.35 43.96
N LYS A 295 -9.06 43.77 44.14
CA LYS A 295 -8.39 43.19 45.34
C LYS A 295 -9.08 42.09 46.15
N HIS A 296 -8.45 40.91 46.12
CA HIS A 296 -7.79 40.40 47.33
C HIS A 296 -6.42 39.79 46.98
N THR A 297 -5.48 40.11 47.86
CA THR A 297 -4.06 39.74 47.82
C THR A 297 -3.93 38.34 48.40
N GLU A 298 -3.49 37.38 47.61
CA GLU A 298 -2.87 36.15 48.12
C GLU A 298 -1.83 35.67 47.10
N THR A 299 -0.58 35.65 47.55
CA THR A 299 0.57 35.02 46.89
C THR A 299 0.28 33.54 46.71
N VAL A 300 0.13 33.09 45.46
CA VAL A 300 0.13 31.67 45.09
C VAL A 300 1.23 31.44 44.08
N GLU A 301 2.18 30.60 44.48
CA GLU A 301 3.31 30.13 43.69
C GLU A 301 2.83 29.55 42.36
N ILE A 302 3.47 29.97 41.27
CA ILE A 302 3.27 29.38 39.94
C ILE A 302 3.91 27.99 39.97
N LEU A 303 3.12 26.98 40.36
CA LEU A 303 3.46 25.59 40.12
C LEU A 303 3.17 25.30 38.64
N GLN A 304 4.23 25.23 37.83
CA GLN A 304 4.20 24.64 36.49
C GLN A 304 3.66 23.22 36.61
N THR A 305 2.38 23.02 36.31
CA THR A 305 1.83 21.69 36.10
C THR A 305 2.21 21.25 34.70
N SER A 306 3.43 20.71 34.61
CA SER A 306 3.78 19.65 33.68
C SER A 306 2.68 18.59 33.74
N SER A 307 1.91 18.46 32.66
CA SER A 307 0.94 17.38 32.50
C SER A 307 1.69 16.07 32.23
N ASP A 308 2.23 15.46 33.29
CA ASP A 308 2.86 14.12 33.31
C ASP A 308 1.83 12.98 33.20
N LEU A 309 1.02 13.01 32.14
CA LEU A 309 0.09 11.95 31.78
C LEU A 309 0.79 10.59 31.47
N PRO A 310 2.02 10.53 30.91
CA PRO A 310 2.67 9.23 30.65
C PRO A 310 3.16 8.54 31.93
N GLN A 311 3.57 9.29 32.96
CA GLN A 311 4.09 8.73 34.21
C GLN A 311 2.99 8.17 35.11
N GLN A 312 1.80 8.80 35.15
CA GLN A 312 0.68 8.27 35.92
C GLN A 312 0.15 6.95 35.35
N ILE A 313 0.12 6.81 34.02
CA ILE A 313 -0.28 5.56 33.36
C ILE A 313 0.70 4.42 33.69
N PHE A 314 2.01 4.70 33.76
CA PHE A 314 3.03 3.72 34.13
C PHE A 314 2.95 3.28 35.60
N ILE A 315 2.68 4.21 36.53
CA ILE A 315 2.60 3.88 37.96
C ILE A 315 1.33 3.07 38.27
N ILE A 316 0.19 3.43 37.68
CA ILE A 316 -1.07 2.70 37.89
C ILE A 316 -1.00 1.28 37.31
N SER A 317 -0.42 1.12 36.11
CA SER A 317 -0.27 -0.21 35.49
C SER A 317 0.71 -1.11 36.26
N ALA A 318 1.81 -0.56 36.79
CA ALA A 318 2.75 -1.32 37.63
C ALA A 318 2.13 -1.80 38.95
N ILE A 319 1.29 -0.98 39.60
CA ILE A 319 0.60 -1.36 40.84
C ILE A 319 -0.42 -2.47 40.59
N VAL A 320 -1.20 -2.39 39.50
CA VAL A 320 -2.20 -3.42 39.16
C VAL A 320 -1.53 -4.77 38.85
N VAL A 321 -0.41 -4.76 38.13
CA VAL A 321 0.35 -5.99 37.82
C VAL A 321 0.96 -6.60 39.10
N THR A 322 1.45 -5.77 40.02
CA THR A 322 2.04 -6.28 41.28
C THR A 322 0.97 -6.88 42.20
N VAL A 323 -0.21 -6.25 42.32
CA VAL A 323 -1.32 -6.78 43.12
C VAL A 323 -1.94 -8.04 42.52
N ALA A 324 -1.93 -8.20 41.19
CA ALA A 324 -2.46 -9.40 40.53
C ALA A 324 -1.51 -10.61 40.63
N ILE A 325 -0.19 -10.39 40.58
CA ILE A 325 0.79 -11.49 40.56
C ILE A 325 1.07 -12.04 41.98
N THR A 326 1.02 -11.19 43.01
CA THR A 326 1.35 -11.58 44.39
C THR A 326 0.47 -12.71 44.96
N PRO A 327 -0.87 -12.69 44.83
CA PRO A 327 -1.71 -13.79 45.32
C PRO A 327 -1.60 -15.05 44.45
N VAL A 328 -1.31 -14.93 43.15
CA VAL A 328 -1.10 -16.08 42.24
C VAL A 328 0.19 -16.81 42.60
N LEU A 329 1.28 -16.09 42.86
CA LEU A 329 2.55 -16.68 43.31
C LEU A 329 2.45 -17.29 44.72
N TRP A 330 1.65 -16.69 45.61
CA TRP A 330 1.39 -17.26 46.94
C TRP A 330 0.60 -18.58 46.87
N ARG A 331 -0.39 -18.66 45.98
CA ARG A 331 -1.21 -19.87 45.76
C ARG A 331 -0.41 -21.01 45.11
N ILE A 332 0.56 -20.70 44.25
CA ILE A 332 1.46 -21.71 43.66
C ILE A 332 2.46 -22.25 44.71
N ARG A 333 2.89 -21.42 45.66
CA ARG A 333 3.78 -21.85 46.75
C ARG A 333 3.05 -22.66 47.84
N SER A 334 1.77 -22.42 48.10
CA SER A 334 1.01 -23.18 49.11
C SER A 334 0.52 -24.56 48.65
N ILE A 335 0.52 -24.83 47.34
CA ILE A 335 0.16 -26.15 46.76
C ILE A 335 1.36 -27.11 46.71
N LYS A 336 2.60 -26.59 46.88
CA LYS A 336 3.84 -27.38 46.87
C LYS A 336 4.41 -27.67 48.28
N ARG A 337 3.61 -27.58 49.33
CA ARG A 337 4.01 -27.97 50.69
C ARG A 337 3.11 -29.05 51.26
#